data_AF-A0A8T3V5Z6-F1
#
_entry.id   AF-A0A8T3V5Z6-F1
#
_cell.length_a   1.000
_cell.length_b   1.000
_cell.length_c   1.000
_cell.angle_alpha   90.00
_cell.angle_beta   90.00
_cell.angle_gamma   90.00
#
_symmetry.space_group_name_H-M   'P 1'
#
loop_
_entity.id
_entity.type
_entity.pdbx_description
1 polymer ?
#
loop_
_entity_poly.entity_id
_entity_poly.type
_entity_poly.pdbx_seq_one_letter_code
_entity_poly.pdbx_strand_id
1 'polypeptide(L)'
;MDNLYNSRKTEFSSSRSSRFIPTIEAVKKILNVENPPKPKKLIKGIKVYDEKGDLEVSKIMAEAIKKLSDCDIAIGTTAGVGRGGIAIISNEYEIMTTTNTYADLNELNSEDLFNRSEDGIKKTLEILLLFLNNDFDKIKTLENVKIIKK
;
A
#
# COMPACT_ATOMS: atom_id res chain seq x y z
N MET A 1 -32.46 -8.66 -33.75
CA MET A 1 -31.16 -9.10 -33.21
C MET A 1 -30.31 -7.85 -33.13
N ASP A 2 -30.48 -7.10 -32.04
CA ASP A 2 -29.74 -5.87 -31.82
C ASP A 2 -28.43 -6.23 -31.13
N ASN A 3 -27.34 -6.10 -31.88
CA ASN A 3 -25.99 -6.20 -31.34
C ASN A 3 -25.79 -5.06 -30.33
N LEU A 4 -25.94 -5.40 -29.04
CA LEU A 4 -25.44 -4.62 -27.92
C LEU A 4 -23.93 -4.51 -28.06
N TYR A 5 -23.49 -3.47 -28.76
CA TYR A 5 -22.12 -3.00 -28.80
C TYR A 5 -21.78 -2.57 -27.39
N ASN A 6 -21.16 -3.49 -26.65
CA ASN A 6 -20.76 -3.32 -25.27
C ASN A 6 -19.67 -2.25 -25.26
N SER A 7 -20.06 -1.00 -25.04
CA SER A 7 -19.16 0.14 -24.96
C SER A 7 -18.37 0.04 -23.65
N ARG A 8 -17.37 -0.84 -23.62
CA ARG A 8 -16.27 -0.70 -22.67
C ARG A 8 -15.54 0.58 -23.05
N LYS A 9 -15.97 1.71 -22.47
CA LYS A 9 -15.14 2.90 -22.41
C LYS A 9 -13.83 2.44 -21.79
N THR A 10 -12.76 2.46 -22.57
CA THR A 10 -11.41 2.31 -22.04
C THR A 10 -11.15 3.53 -21.18
N GLU A 11 -11.50 3.44 -19.90
CA GLU A 11 -11.10 4.43 -18.91
C GLU A 11 -9.58 4.36 -18.81
N PHE A 12 -8.94 5.47 -19.17
CA PHE A 12 -7.49 5.58 -19.20
C PHE A 12 -6.97 5.72 -17.77
N SER A 13 -6.22 4.73 -17.28
CA SER A 13 -5.50 4.84 -16.02
C SER A 13 -4.15 5.51 -16.25
N SER A 14 -3.82 6.52 -15.44
CA SER A 14 -2.53 7.20 -15.48
C SER A 14 -1.92 7.27 -14.09
N SER A 15 -0.62 6.96 -13.97
CA SER A 15 0.11 7.16 -12.72
C SER A 15 0.70 8.57 -12.71
N ARG A 16 0.32 9.38 -11.72
CA ARG A 16 0.82 10.76 -11.59
C ARG A 16 2.18 10.84 -10.87
N SER A 17 2.52 9.89 -9.98
CA SER A 17 3.82 9.85 -9.31
C SER A 17 4.04 8.54 -8.54
N SER A 18 5.26 8.03 -8.53
CA SER A 18 5.74 7.04 -7.56
C SER A 18 6.85 7.67 -6.70
N ARG A 19 6.87 7.36 -5.39
CA ARG A 19 7.86 7.92 -4.46
C ARG A 19 8.39 6.84 -3.53
N PHE A 20 9.71 6.76 -3.41
CA PHE A 20 10.35 5.96 -2.37
C PHE A 20 10.65 6.83 -1.15
N ILE A 21 9.93 6.60 -0.04
CA ILE A 21 9.96 7.43 1.18
C ILE A 21 10.47 6.58 2.36
N PRO A 22 11.77 6.25 2.43
CA PRO A 22 12.30 5.34 3.44
C PRO A 22 12.47 6.00 4.82
N THR A 23 12.68 7.31 4.87
CA THR A 23 13.00 8.02 6.12
C THR A 23 11.77 8.67 6.75
N ILE A 24 11.78 8.78 8.08
CA ILE A 24 10.74 9.51 8.82
C ILE A 24 10.70 10.99 8.43
N GLU A 25 11.86 11.56 8.09
CA GLU A 25 11.98 12.95 7.69
C GLU A 25 11.32 13.22 6.34
N ALA A 26 11.43 12.28 5.40
CA ALA A 26 10.74 12.36 4.12
C ALA A 26 9.20 12.23 4.29
N VAL A 27 8.72 11.42 5.24
CA VAL A 27 7.30 11.39 5.60
C VAL A 27 6.83 12.76 6.09
N LYS A 28 7.61 13.43 6.94
CA LYS A 28 7.27 14.78 7.44
C LYS A 28 7.31 15.84 6.35
N LYS A 29 8.40 15.92 5.59
CA LYS A 29 8.66 17.04 4.67
C LYS A 29 8.04 16.86 3.29
N ILE A 30 8.05 15.64 2.76
CA ILE A 30 7.56 15.35 1.40
C ILE A 30 6.08 14.99 1.41
N LEU A 31 5.64 14.23 2.42
CA LEU A 31 4.23 13.85 2.56
C LEU A 31 3.43 14.83 3.43
N ASN A 32 4.08 15.83 4.02
CA ASN A 32 3.47 16.84 4.89
C ASN A 32 2.67 16.23 6.05
N VAL A 33 3.18 15.13 6.63
CA VAL A 33 2.61 14.49 7.82
C VAL A 33 3.31 15.07 9.04
N GLU A 34 2.63 15.92 9.82
CA GLU A 34 3.25 16.65 10.93
C GLU A 34 3.78 15.70 12.03
N ASN A 35 2.93 14.76 12.46
CA ASN A 35 3.21 13.86 13.58
C ASN A 35 3.07 12.39 13.14
N PRO A 36 3.99 11.87 12.30
CA PRO A 36 3.94 10.47 11.91
C PRO A 36 4.22 9.57 13.13
N PRO A 37 3.65 8.35 13.18
CA PRO A 37 3.92 7.39 14.24
C PRO A 37 5.42 7.23 14.48
N LYS A 38 5.82 7.11 15.75
CA LYS A 38 7.24 6.97 16.09
C LYS A 38 7.71 5.55 15.74
N PRO A 39 8.77 5.38 14.92
CA PRO A 39 9.31 4.06 14.64
C PRO A 39 9.91 3.43 15.89
N LYS A 40 9.86 2.10 15.95
CA LYS A 40 10.49 1.32 17.03
C LYS A 40 12.02 1.46 16.98
N LYS A 41 12.56 1.56 15.77
CA LYS A 41 13.99 1.73 15.52
C LYS A 41 14.23 2.55 14.26
N LEU A 42 15.39 3.21 14.20
CA LEU A 42 15.89 3.87 13.00
C LEU A 42 17.19 3.19 12.57
N ILE A 43 17.26 2.76 11.31
CA ILE A 43 18.50 2.23 10.71
C ILE A 43 18.99 3.26 9.71
N LYS A 44 20.02 4.04 10.05
CA LYS A 44 20.53 5.13 9.19
C LYS A 44 19.41 6.10 8.74
N GLY A 45 18.45 6.37 9.63
CA GLY A 45 17.28 7.22 9.35
C GLY A 45 16.09 6.51 8.68
N ILE A 46 16.24 5.25 8.27
CA ILE A 46 15.15 4.41 7.75
C ILE A 46 14.21 4.04 8.89
N LYS A 47 12.91 4.23 8.67
CA LYS A 47 11.86 3.92 9.65
C LYS A 47 11.62 2.41 9.75
N VAL A 48 11.71 1.86 10.96
CA VAL A 48 11.43 0.44 11.25
C VAL A 48 10.28 0.36 12.26
N TYR A 49 9.16 -0.24 11.83
CA TYR A 49 7.98 -0.51 12.68
C TYR A 49 7.80 -2.01 12.89
N ASP A 50 6.91 -2.37 13.82
CA ASP A 50 6.29 -3.69 13.85
C ASP A 50 5.14 -3.73 12.83
N GLU A 51 4.59 -4.92 12.56
CA GLU A 51 3.51 -5.11 11.58
C GLU A 51 2.29 -4.21 11.83
N LYS A 52 1.92 -3.97 13.09
CA LYS A 52 0.83 -3.06 13.44
C LYS A 52 1.16 -1.61 13.05
N GLY A 53 2.35 -1.15 13.38
CA GLY A 53 2.83 0.18 13.00
C GLY A 53 2.98 0.32 11.49
N ASP A 54 3.38 -0.74 10.78
CA ASP A 54 3.44 -0.73 9.32
C ASP A 54 2.05 -0.60 8.68
N LEU A 55 1.03 -1.27 9.20
CA LEU A 55 -0.36 -1.09 8.74
C LEU A 55 -0.87 0.34 8.99
N GLU A 56 -0.53 0.93 10.13
CA GLU A 56 -0.91 2.31 10.44
C GLU A 56 -0.21 3.33 9.52
N VAL A 57 1.11 3.18 9.36
CA VAL A 57 1.93 4.10 8.57
C VAL A 57 1.65 3.97 7.08
N SER A 58 1.38 2.76 6.57
CA SER A 58 0.99 2.57 5.16
C SER A 58 -0.29 3.33 4.84
N LYS A 59 -1.28 3.29 5.73
CA LYS A 59 -2.52 4.07 5.61
C LYS A 59 -2.24 5.58 5.60
N ILE A 60 -1.50 6.08 6.59
CA ILE A 60 -1.14 7.51 6.70
C ILE A 60 -0.42 7.99 5.43
N MET A 61 0.51 7.18 4.90
CA MET A 61 1.24 7.51 3.68
C MET A 61 0.32 7.54 2.45
N ALA A 62 -0.61 6.59 2.32
CA ALA A 62 -1.58 6.55 1.24
C ALA A 62 -2.53 7.76 1.27
N GLU A 63 -3.06 8.10 2.46
CA GLU A 63 -3.92 9.28 2.66
C GLU A 63 -3.20 10.58 2.32
N ALA A 64 -1.94 10.71 2.76
CA ALA A 64 -1.12 11.87 2.46
C ALA A 64 -0.87 12.03 0.96
N ILE A 65 -0.54 10.95 0.25
CA ILE A 65 -0.38 10.98 -1.21
C ILE A 65 -1.69 11.36 -1.88
N LYS A 66 -2.83 10.75 -1.49
CA LYS A 66 -4.13 11.06 -2.06
C LYS A 66 -4.46 12.55 -1.95
N LYS A 67 -4.21 13.15 -0.78
CA LYS A 67 -4.41 14.58 -0.52
C LYS A 67 -3.47 15.47 -1.35
N LEU A 68 -2.21 15.06 -1.52
CA LEU A 68 -1.21 15.86 -2.24
C LEU A 68 -1.38 15.84 -3.76
N SER A 69 -1.84 14.73 -4.33
CA SER A 69 -1.91 14.54 -5.78
C SER A 69 -3.33 14.58 -6.36
N ASP A 70 -4.35 14.65 -5.49
CA ASP A 70 -5.77 14.57 -5.84
C ASP A 70 -6.04 13.42 -6.82
N CYS A 71 -5.52 12.24 -6.49
CA CYS A 71 -5.64 11.04 -7.31
C CYS A 71 -6.84 10.17 -6.88
N ASP A 72 -7.38 9.40 -7.80
CA ASP A 72 -8.53 8.52 -7.54
C ASP A 72 -8.17 7.38 -6.58
N ILE A 73 -6.97 6.80 -6.78
CA ILE A 73 -6.43 5.70 -5.98
C ILE A 73 -5.03 6.07 -5.50
N ALA A 74 -4.78 5.94 -4.20
CA ALA A 74 -3.46 6.09 -3.60
C ALA A 74 -3.01 4.80 -2.92
N ILE A 75 -1.72 4.51 -3.02
CA ILE A 75 -1.11 3.31 -2.44
C ILE A 75 0.01 3.73 -1.51
N GLY A 76 0.00 3.17 -0.30
CA GLY A 76 1.05 3.33 0.69
C GLY A 76 1.56 1.96 1.12
N THR A 77 2.88 1.81 1.21
CA THR A 77 3.52 0.57 1.68
C THR A 77 4.64 0.89 2.66
N THR A 78 4.83 0.02 3.65
CA THR A 78 5.96 0.07 4.59
C THR A 78 6.20 -1.32 5.16
N ALA A 79 7.45 -1.66 5.44
CA ALA A 79 7.80 -2.95 6.02
C ALA A 79 9.07 -2.82 6.88
N GLY A 80 8.92 -3.00 8.18
CA GLY A 80 10.00 -3.16 9.16
C GLY A 80 10.14 -4.62 9.57
N VAL A 81 9.56 -4.96 10.72
CA VAL A 81 9.55 -6.30 11.31
C VAL A 81 8.15 -6.91 11.17
N GLY A 82 8.04 -8.03 10.46
CA GLY A 82 6.75 -8.66 10.16
C GLY A 82 6.51 -8.82 8.66
N ARG A 83 5.23 -8.87 8.28
CA ARG A 83 4.77 -8.93 6.89
C ARG A 83 4.53 -7.53 6.29
N GLY A 84 4.94 -6.48 6.99
CA GLY A 84 4.72 -5.09 6.56
C GLY A 84 3.24 -4.72 6.47
N GLY A 85 2.97 -3.60 5.82
CA GLY A 85 1.64 -3.03 5.66
C GLY A 85 1.47 -2.41 4.27
N ILE A 86 0.32 -2.68 3.67
CA ILE A 86 -0.12 -2.17 2.38
C ILE A 86 -1.50 -1.53 2.58
N ALA A 87 -1.65 -0.31 2.07
CA ALA A 87 -2.90 0.43 2.05
C ALA A 87 -3.20 0.85 0.61
N ILE A 88 -4.40 0.52 0.12
CA ILE A 88 -4.94 0.99 -1.16
C ILE A 88 -6.22 1.77 -0.84
N ILE A 89 -6.21 3.07 -1.13
CA ILE A 89 -7.27 3.99 -0.71
C ILE A 89 -7.87 4.69 -1.92
N SER A 90 -9.20 4.64 -2.00
CA SER A 90 -10.00 5.43 -2.94
C SER A 90 -10.93 6.40 -2.19
N ASN A 91 -11.83 7.05 -2.94
CA ASN A 91 -12.87 7.89 -2.36
C ASN A 91 -13.91 7.09 -1.55
N GLU A 92 -14.14 5.83 -1.92
CA GLU A 92 -15.20 4.99 -1.35
C GLU A 92 -14.67 3.85 -0.49
N TYR A 93 -13.42 3.45 -0.69
CA TYR A 93 -12.86 2.25 -0.06
C TYR A 93 -11.48 2.48 0.54
N GLU A 94 -11.20 1.74 1.61
CA GLU A 94 -9.86 1.48 2.13
C GLU A 94 -9.64 -0.02 2.15
N ILE A 95 -8.59 -0.48 1.47
CA ILE A 95 -8.16 -1.87 1.50
C ILE A 95 -6.82 -1.92 2.23
N MET A 96 -6.80 -2.60 3.36
CA MET A 96 -5.64 -2.77 4.22
C MET A 96 -5.20 -4.23 4.19
N THR A 97 -3.91 -4.48 4.00
CA THR A 97 -3.36 -5.84 4.06
C THR A 97 -1.88 -5.86 4.44
N THR A 98 -1.34 -7.06 4.61
CA THR A 98 0.08 -7.34 4.76
C THR A 98 0.57 -8.18 3.58
N THR A 99 1.88 -8.38 3.45
CA THR A 99 2.40 -9.49 2.62
C THR A 99 2.05 -10.84 3.27
N ASN A 100 2.34 -11.94 2.58
CA ASN A 100 2.31 -13.30 3.10
C ASN A 100 3.70 -13.74 3.60
N THR A 101 4.77 -13.05 3.18
CA THR A 101 6.14 -13.32 3.62
C THR A 101 6.56 -12.47 4.84
N TYR A 102 6.99 -13.12 5.92
CA TYR A 102 7.62 -12.45 7.06
C TYR A 102 9.09 -12.13 6.76
N ALA A 103 9.56 -10.96 7.19
CA ALA A 103 10.99 -10.68 7.30
C ALA A 103 11.28 -9.67 8.43
N ASP A 104 12.53 -9.56 8.82
CA ASP A 104 12.99 -8.59 9.82
C ASP A 104 14.08 -7.69 9.23
N LEU A 105 13.78 -6.40 9.06
CA LEU A 105 14.72 -5.40 8.52
C LEU A 105 15.94 -5.14 9.44
N ASN A 106 15.93 -5.62 10.68
CA ASN A 106 17.07 -5.53 11.59
C ASN A 106 18.12 -6.61 11.36
N GLU A 107 17.77 -7.68 10.67
CA GLU A 107 18.60 -8.87 10.50
C GLU A 107 19.33 -8.86 9.15
N LEU A 108 20.38 -9.68 9.04
CA LEU A 108 21.08 -9.92 7.78
C LEU A 108 20.37 -11.03 6.98
N ASN A 109 19.16 -10.76 6.50
CA ASN A 109 18.27 -11.71 5.82
C ASN A 109 17.84 -11.21 4.43
N SER A 110 18.82 -10.90 3.57
CA SER A 110 18.56 -10.27 2.26
C SER A 110 17.59 -11.06 1.37
N GLU A 111 17.58 -12.38 1.47
CA GLU A 111 16.66 -13.24 0.70
C GLU A 111 15.21 -13.06 1.18
N ASP A 112 14.96 -13.12 2.49
CA ASP A 112 13.62 -12.89 3.05
C ASP A 112 13.11 -11.47 2.76
N LEU A 113 14.00 -10.47 2.85
CA LEU A 113 13.67 -9.09 2.51
C LEU A 113 13.31 -8.94 1.03
N PHE A 114 14.03 -9.62 0.15
CA PHE A 114 13.75 -9.64 -1.28
C PHE A 114 12.40 -10.32 -1.56
N ASN A 115 12.18 -11.52 -1.00
CA ASN A 115 10.95 -12.28 -1.15
C ASN A 115 9.74 -11.49 -0.63
N ARG A 116 9.87 -10.83 0.52
CA ARG A 116 8.81 -9.94 1.06
C ARG A 116 8.54 -8.75 0.15
N SER A 117 9.57 -8.16 -0.45
CA SER A 117 9.38 -7.07 -1.40
C SER A 117 8.67 -7.54 -2.67
N GLU A 118 9.05 -8.72 -3.20
CA GLU A 118 8.45 -9.30 -4.39
C GLU A 118 6.96 -9.64 -4.16
N ASP A 119 6.67 -10.32 -3.06
CA ASP A 119 5.31 -10.67 -2.63
C ASP A 119 4.45 -9.43 -2.41
N GLY A 120 4.99 -8.39 -1.76
CA GLY A 120 4.29 -7.12 -1.56
C GLY A 120 3.92 -6.42 -2.87
N ILE A 121 4.81 -6.45 -3.87
CA ILE A 121 4.50 -5.90 -5.21
C ILE A 121 3.40 -6.72 -5.88
N LYS A 122 3.55 -8.05 -5.93
CA LYS A 122 2.58 -8.97 -6.57
C LYS A 122 1.19 -8.81 -5.95
N LYS A 123 1.09 -8.86 -4.62
CA LYS A 123 -0.18 -8.74 -3.89
C LYS A 123 -0.83 -7.37 -4.07
N THR A 124 -0.03 -6.29 -4.06
CA THR A 124 -0.56 -4.94 -4.31
C THR A 124 -1.17 -4.82 -5.71
N LEU A 125 -0.47 -5.33 -6.73
CA LEU A 125 -0.95 -5.28 -8.12
C LEU A 125 -2.17 -6.17 -8.33
N GLU A 126 -2.22 -7.35 -7.70
CA GLU A 126 -3.39 -8.23 -7.71
C GLU A 126 -4.62 -7.55 -7.12
N ILE A 127 -4.51 -6.99 -5.91
CA ILE A 127 -5.62 -6.28 -5.27
C ILE A 127 -6.05 -5.08 -6.11
N LEU A 128 -5.10 -4.30 -6.65
CA LEU A 128 -5.41 -3.17 -7.50
C LEU A 128 -6.19 -3.60 -8.75
N LEU A 129 -5.78 -4.67 -9.42
CA LEU A 129 -6.47 -5.19 -10.60
C LEU A 129 -7.88 -5.69 -10.25
N LEU A 130 -8.05 -6.43 -9.15
CA LEU A 130 -9.36 -6.89 -8.70
C LEU A 130 -10.26 -5.71 -8.31
N PHE A 131 -9.70 -4.70 -7.65
CA PHE A 131 -10.42 -3.49 -7.24
C PHE A 131 -10.91 -2.70 -8.46
N LEU A 132 -10.06 -2.52 -9.47
CA LEU A 132 -10.43 -1.86 -10.73
C LEU A 132 -11.52 -2.64 -11.51
N ASN A 133 -11.61 -3.96 -11.31
CA ASN A 133 -12.64 -4.81 -11.90
C ASN A 133 -13.89 -4.97 -11.02
N ASN A 134 -13.97 -4.26 -9.89
CA ASN A 134 -15.03 -4.40 -8.88
C ASN A 134 -15.20 -5.84 -8.34
N ASP A 135 -14.15 -6.66 -8.37
CA ASP A 135 -14.17 -8.07 -7.94
C ASP A 135 -13.82 -8.17 -6.44
N PHE A 136 -14.67 -7.60 -5.59
CA PHE A 136 -14.47 -7.58 -4.14
C PHE A 136 -14.55 -8.96 -3.50
N ASP A 137 -15.28 -9.89 -4.10
CA ASP A 137 -15.39 -11.25 -3.56
C ASP A 137 -14.07 -11.98 -3.67
N LYS A 138 -13.31 -11.84 -4.76
CA LYS A 138 -11.93 -12.33 -4.81
C LYS A 138 -11.01 -11.62 -3.83
N ILE A 139 -11.11 -10.29 -3.69
CA ILE A 139 -10.28 -9.55 -2.72
C ILE A 139 -10.46 -10.10 -1.29
N LYS A 140 -11.70 -10.46 -0.89
CA LYS A 140 -11.98 -11.06 0.42
C LYS A 140 -11.39 -12.46 0.62
N THR A 141 -11.05 -13.17 -0.46
CA THR A 141 -10.43 -14.50 -0.36
C THR A 141 -8.92 -14.44 -0.11
N LEU A 142 -8.30 -13.28 -0.35
CA LEU A 142 -6.86 -13.07 -0.12
C LEU A 142 -6.55 -13.00 1.38
N GLU A 143 -5.40 -13.54 1.76
CA GLU A 143 -4.98 -13.59 3.17
C GLU A 143 -4.75 -12.20 3.75
N ASN A 144 -5.10 -12.03 5.03
CA ASN A 144 -4.82 -10.81 5.80
C ASN A 144 -5.38 -9.53 5.16
N VAL A 145 -6.47 -9.61 4.38
CA VAL A 145 -7.12 -8.43 3.77
C VAL A 145 -8.29 -7.95 4.62
N LYS A 146 -8.37 -6.63 4.81
CA LYS A 146 -9.50 -5.93 5.39
C LYS A 146 -9.99 -4.85 4.41
N ILE A 147 -11.28 -4.89 4.08
CA ILE A 147 -11.94 -3.90 3.22
C ILE A 147 -12.87 -3.06 4.08
N ILE A 148 -12.76 -1.74 3.99
CA ILE A 148 -13.61 -0.77 4.68
C ILE A 148 -14.27 0.10 3.62
N LYS A 149 -15.59 0.24 3.69
CA LYS A 149 -16.35 1.21 2.89
C LYS A 149 -16.49 2.51 3.70
N LYS A 150 -16.20 3.65 3.08
CA LYS A 150 -16.27 4.99 3.68
C LYS A 150 -17.71 5.52 3.71
#